data_AF-A0A661CYF5-F1
#
_entry.id   AF-A0A661CYF5-F1
#
_cell.length_a   1.000
_cell.length_b   1.000
_cell.length_c   1.000
_cell.angle_alpha   90.00
_cell.angle_beta   90.00
_cell.angle_gamma   90.00
#
_symmetry.space_group_name_H-M   'P 1'
#
loop_
_entity.id
_entity.type
_entity.pdbx_description
1 polymer ?
#
loop_
_entity_poly.entity_id
_entity_poly.type
_entity_poly.pdbx_seq_one_letter_code
_entity_poly.pdbx_strand_id
1 'polypeptide(L)'
;MSVDIIVIRSPGDIRGPDIIDPLLSNVTVAVNRGTTEIQDNEPIDTISLSTNYRSNVRVGQIVEVIDALQGRVWRGKIIGISHSATEADLFTDLDIERPRI
;
A
#
# COMPACT_ATOMS: atom_id res chain seq x y z
N MET A 1 -30.72 2.55 -18.84
CA MET A 1 -29.72 1.54 -19.21
C MET A 1 -28.92 1.23 -17.96
N SER A 2 -28.89 -0.03 -17.53
CA SER A 2 -27.98 -0.47 -16.47
C SER A 2 -26.63 -0.81 -17.11
N VAL A 3 -25.55 -0.33 -16.52
CA VAL A 3 -24.18 -0.65 -16.94
C VAL A 3 -23.67 -1.77 -16.03
N ASP A 4 -23.21 -2.87 -16.62
CA ASP A 4 -22.59 -3.99 -15.92
C ASP A 4 -21.16 -4.18 -16.44
N ILE A 5 -20.19 -4.19 -15.54
CA ILE A 5 -18.76 -4.27 -15.87
C ILE A 5 -18.07 -5.21 -14.90
N ILE A 6 -17.32 -6.14 -15.46
CA ILE A 6 -16.42 -7.01 -14.71
C ILE A 6 -15.01 -6.44 -14.84
N VAL A 7 -14.41 -6.06 -13.71
CA VAL A 7 -13.02 -5.61 -13.65
C VAL A 7 -12.19 -6.71 -12.99
N ILE A 8 -11.06 -7.08 -13.61
CA ILE A 8 -10.22 -8.21 -13.20
C ILE A 8 -8.75 -7.76 -13.17
N ARG A 9 -8.00 -8.18 -12.13
CA ARG A 9 -6.54 -8.02 -12.03
C ARG A 9 -5.86 -9.38 -11.95
N SER A 10 -4.83 -9.59 -12.77
CA SER A 10 -4.14 -10.90 -12.89
C SER A 10 -5.14 -12.01 -13.30
N PRO A 11 -4.92 -13.34 -13.10
CA PRO A 11 -5.89 -14.33 -13.60
C PRO A 11 -7.26 -14.27 -12.92
N GLY A 12 -7.40 -13.51 -11.82
CA GLY A 12 -8.69 -13.25 -11.20
C GLY A 12 -9.31 -14.51 -10.58
N ASP A 13 -8.49 -15.29 -9.87
CA ASP A 13 -8.87 -16.64 -9.38
C ASP A 13 -10.05 -16.64 -8.40
N ILE A 14 -10.39 -15.49 -7.80
CA ILE A 14 -11.48 -15.33 -6.83
C ILE A 14 -12.30 -14.08 -7.18
N ARG A 15 -13.62 -14.26 -7.40
CA ARG A 15 -14.57 -13.17 -7.61
C ARG A 15 -15.05 -12.61 -6.25
N GLY A 16 -14.96 -11.30 -6.09
CA GLY A 16 -15.55 -10.58 -4.95
C GLY A 16 -17.07 -10.37 -5.09
N PRO A 17 -17.73 -9.80 -4.08
CA PRO A 17 -19.14 -9.46 -4.16
C PRO A 17 -19.42 -8.39 -5.23
N ASP A 18 -20.62 -8.41 -5.80
CA ASP A 18 -21.03 -7.40 -6.78
C ASP A 18 -21.21 -6.03 -6.12
N ILE A 19 -20.67 -5.01 -6.78
CA ILE A 19 -20.77 -3.63 -6.33
C ILE A 19 -21.96 -2.98 -7.03
N ILE A 20 -23.01 -2.73 -6.26
CA ILE A 20 -24.24 -2.11 -6.75
C ILE A 20 -24.32 -0.69 -6.19
N ASP A 21 -24.14 0.30 -7.06
CA ASP A 21 -24.20 1.71 -6.68
C ASP A 21 -25.01 2.51 -7.74
N PRO A 22 -26.08 3.23 -7.33
CA PRO A 22 -26.90 4.05 -8.22
C PRO A 22 -26.12 5.13 -9.01
N LEU A 23 -24.95 5.53 -8.53
CA LEU A 23 -24.10 6.55 -9.15
C LEU A 23 -23.22 6.00 -10.28
N LEU A 24 -23.21 4.69 -10.51
CA LEU A 24 -22.54 4.02 -11.66
C LEU A 24 -23.32 4.24 -12.96
N SER A 25 -23.48 5.51 -13.31
CA SER A 25 -24.35 5.99 -14.38
C SER A 25 -23.79 5.78 -15.79
N ASN A 26 -22.48 5.53 -15.92
CA ASN A 26 -21.83 5.31 -17.21
C ASN A 26 -20.61 4.39 -17.06
N VAL A 27 -20.13 3.90 -18.21
CA VAL A 27 -19.01 2.95 -18.30
C VAL A 27 -17.75 3.49 -17.64
N THR A 28 -17.40 4.76 -17.87
CA THR A 28 -16.18 5.36 -17.31
C THR A 28 -16.20 5.37 -15.78
N VAL A 29 -17.34 5.72 -15.17
CA VAL A 29 -17.50 5.72 -13.72
C VAL A 29 -17.42 4.30 -13.16
N ALA A 30 -18.05 3.33 -13.80
CA ALA A 30 -18.00 1.93 -13.39
C ALA A 30 -16.58 1.32 -13.49
N VAL A 31 -15.83 1.64 -14.55
CA VAL A 31 -14.42 1.21 -14.69
C VAL A 31 -13.54 1.84 -13.60
N ASN A 32 -13.68 3.14 -13.36
CA ASN A 32 -12.92 3.83 -12.32
C ASN A 32 -13.20 3.23 -10.94
N ARG A 33 -14.48 2.98 -10.62
CA ARG A 33 -14.87 2.36 -9.35
C ARG A 33 -14.24 0.98 -9.18
N GLY A 34 -14.34 0.11 -10.18
CA GLY A 34 -13.74 -1.23 -10.11
C GLY A 34 -12.21 -1.20 -10.03
N THR A 35 -11.56 -0.22 -10.66
CA THR A 35 -10.11 -0.02 -10.54
C THR A 35 -9.71 0.37 -9.13
N THR A 36 -10.43 1.31 -8.52
CA THR A 36 -10.20 1.72 -7.12
C THR A 36 -10.36 0.54 -6.18
N GLU A 37 -11.42 -0.26 -6.34
CA GLU A 37 -11.67 -1.42 -5.47
C GLU A 37 -10.57 -2.48 -5.58
N ILE A 38 -10.02 -2.70 -6.76
CA ILE A 38 -8.88 -3.59 -6.97
C ILE A 38 -7.60 -3.05 -6.31
N GLN A 39 -7.41 -1.73 -6.31
CA GLN A 39 -6.26 -1.09 -5.69
C GLN A 39 -6.37 -1.09 -4.16
N ASP A 40 -7.55 -0.79 -3.63
CA ASP A 40 -7.81 -0.74 -2.19
C ASP A 40 -7.70 -2.13 -1.54
N ASN A 41 -8.06 -3.19 -2.27
CA ASN A 41 -7.92 -4.58 -1.82
C ASN A 41 -6.60 -5.24 -2.26
N GLU A 42 -5.62 -4.45 -2.72
CA GLU A 42 -4.30 -4.99 -3.02
C GLU A 42 -3.64 -5.50 -1.73
N PRO A 43 -3.13 -6.73 -1.69
CA PRO A 43 -2.46 -7.25 -0.51
C PRO A 43 -1.19 -6.45 -0.24
N ILE A 44 -1.22 -5.66 0.84
CA ILE A 44 -0.10 -4.84 1.32
C ILE A 44 0.51 -5.52 2.55
N ASP A 45 1.84 -5.61 2.56
CA ASP A 45 2.60 -5.91 3.77
C ASP A 45 2.95 -4.61 4.48
N THR A 46 2.63 -4.53 5.78
CA THR A 46 3.16 -3.50 6.67
C THR A 46 4.37 -4.05 7.40
N ILE A 47 5.50 -3.37 7.28
CA ILE A 47 6.76 -3.74 7.91
C ILE A 47 7.20 -2.59 8.81
N SER A 48 7.46 -2.90 10.07
CA SER A 48 8.07 -1.97 11.02
C SER A 48 9.59 -2.15 11.01
N LEU A 49 10.33 -1.06 10.81
CA LEU A 49 11.80 -1.03 10.81
C LEU A 49 12.29 0.02 11.80
N SER A 50 13.26 -0.35 12.64
CA SER A 50 13.94 0.59 13.52
C SER A 50 15.32 0.92 12.94
N THR A 51 15.67 2.21 12.92
CA THR A 51 16.96 2.69 12.43
C THR A 51 17.51 3.81 13.33
N ASN A 52 18.78 4.15 13.17
CA ASN A 52 19.35 5.35 13.77
C ASN A 52 18.57 6.59 13.34
N TYR A 53 18.52 7.60 14.21
CA TYR A 53 17.75 8.81 13.96
C TYR A 53 17.91 9.38 12.55
N ARG A 54 16.76 9.58 11.89
CA ARG A 54 16.67 10.25 10.59
C ARG A 54 15.67 11.39 10.65
N SER A 55 16.15 12.62 10.54
CA SER A 55 15.31 13.83 10.57
C SER A 55 14.62 14.15 9.24
N ASN A 56 15.04 13.50 8.14
CA ASN A 56 14.64 13.84 6.79
C ASN A 56 13.61 12.87 6.18
N VAL A 57 13.15 11.88 6.93
CA VAL A 57 12.09 10.96 6.50
C VAL A 57 10.71 11.62 6.63
N ARG A 58 9.80 11.30 5.71
CA ARG A 58 8.44 11.85 5.69
C ARG A 58 7.42 10.77 5.38
N VAL A 59 6.23 10.89 5.98
CA VAL A 59 5.07 10.05 5.62
C VAL A 59 4.73 10.29 4.15
N GLY A 60 4.43 9.21 3.42
CA GLY A 60 4.19 9.19 1.98
C GLY A 60 5.46 9.09 1.13
N GLN A 61 6.65 9.23 1.70
CA GLN A 61 7.89 9.08 0.97
C GLN A 61 8.12 7.61 0.58
N ILE A 62 8.57 7.39 -0.66
CA ILE A 62 9.07 6.08 -1.11
C ILE A 62 10.50 5.91 -0.65
N VAL A 63 10.78 4.79 0.03
CA VAL A 63 12.11 4.41 0.49
C VAL A 63 12.50 3.06 -0.09
N GLU A 64 13.80 2.90 -0.33
CA GLU A 64 14.41 1.64 -0.71
C GLU A 64 15.04 1.00 0.53
N VAL A 65 14.63 -0.22 0.83
CA VAL A 65 15.10 -0.97 2.00
C VAL A 65 16.04 -2.06 1.51
N ILE A 66 17.28 -2.03 2.03
CA ILE A 66 18.32 -3.01 1.73
C ILE A 66 18.56 -3.81 3.00
N ASP A 67 17.95 -4.98 3.08
CA ASP A 67 18.17 -5.93 4.18
C ASP A 67 19.14 -7.02 3.72
N ALA A 68 20.36 -6.99 4.24
CA ALA A 68 21.40 -7.96 3.92
C ALA A 68 21.09 -9.39 4.42
N LEU A 69 20.21 -9.54 5.41
CA LEU A 69 19.78 -10.84 5.93
C LEU A 69 18.60 -11.41 5.13
N GLN A 70 17.69 -10.56 4.65
CA GLN A 70 16.53 -10.98 3.84
C GLN A 70 16.79 -10.97 2.32
N GLY A 71 17.95 -10.47 1.88
CA GLY A 71 18.53 -10.68 0.56
C GLY A 71 17.81 -10.01 -0.62
N ARG A 72 16.61 -9.46 -0.44
CA ARG A 72 15.86 -8.75 -1.47
C ARG A 72 15.77 -7.27 -1.13
N VAL A 73 16.27 -6.44 -2.03
CA VAL A 73 15.99 -5.01 -2.03
C VAL A 73 14.54 -4.82 -2.44
N TRP A 74 13.80 -4.03 -1.67
CA TRP A 74 12.42 -3.69 -1.99
C TRP A 74 12.15 -2.22 -1.72
N ARG A 75 11.09 -1.71 -2.35
CA ARG A 75 10.63 -0.33 -2.20
C ARG A 75 9.28 -0.33 -1.51
N GLY A 76 9.12 0.60 -0.59
CA GLY A 76 7.85 0.79 0.11
C GLY A 76 7.62 2.23 0.46
N LYS A 77 6.37 2.54 0.81
CA LYS A 77 5.90 3.86 1.19
C LYS A 77 5.86 3.96 2.71
N ILE A 78 6.48 4.99 3.27
CA ILE A 78 6.37 5.26 4.71
C ILE A 78 4.93 5.67 5.03
N ILE A 79 4.29 4.96 5.95
CA ILE A 79 2.96 5.30 6.47
C ILE A 79 2.97 5.80 7.90
N GLY A 80 4.00 5.45 8.67
CA GLY A 80 4.16 5.83 10.06
C GLY A 80 5.61 6.17 10.36
N ILE A 81 5.81 7.16 11.22
CA ILE A 81 7.12 7.55 11.73
C ILE A 81 6.96 7.80 13.23
N SER A 82 7.81 7.16 14.03
CA SER A 82 7.97 7.45 15.45
C SER A 82 9.44 7.72 15.73
N HIS A 83 9.73 8.69 16.60
CA HIS A 83 11.08 8.97 17.07
C HIS A 83 11.14 8.65 18.55
N SER A 84 12.09 7.82 18.93
CA SER A 84 12.33 7.44 20.31
C SER A 84 13.75 7.83 20.72
N ALA A 85 13.92 8.18 22.00
CA ALA A 85 15.19 8.57 22.59
C ALA A 85 15.47 7.68 23.79
N THR A 86 16.68 7.15 23.87
CA THR A 86 17.25 6.55 25.08
C THR A 86 18.25 7.53 25.69
N GLU A 87 18.83 7.20 26.85
CA GLU A 87 19.84 8.06 27.49
C GLU A 87 21.09 8.28 26.61
N ALA A 88 21.35 7.39 25.66
CA ALA A 88 22.54 7.42 24.81
C ALA A 88 22.25 7.67 23.32
N ASP A 89 21.08 7.22 22.82
CA ASP A 89 20.84 7.12 21.38
C ASP A 89 19.46 7.64 20.97
N LEU A 90 19.34 8.06 19.71
CA LEU A 90 18.10 8.46 19.07
C LEU A 90 17.76 7.47 17.96
N PHE A 91 16.52 7.02 17.93
CA PHE A 91 16.01 6.06 16.95
C PHE A 91 14.86 6.65 16.14
N THR A 92 14.64 6.07 14.98
CA THR A 92 13.49 6.34 14.13
C THR A 92 12.87 5.00 13.75
N ASP A 93 11.65 4.80 14.20
CA ASP A 93 10.82 3.66 13.87
C ASP A 93 9.93 4.04 12.68
N LEU A 94 9.98 3.23 11.63
CA LEU A 94 9.28 3.45 10.37
C LEU A 94 8.31 2.31 10.13
N ASP A 95 7.05 2.64 9.90
CA ASP A 95 6.08 1.71 9.35
C ASP A 95 6.03 1.93 7.84
N ILE A 96 6.27 0.86 7.09
CA ILE A 96 6.41 0.90 5.64
C ILE A 96 5.46 -0.09 5.01
N GLU A 97 4.63 0.40 4.09
CA GLU A 97 3.80 -0.42 3.22
C GLU A 97 4.58 -0.84 1.99
N ARG A 98 4.60 -2.14 1.69
CA ARG A 98 5.07 -2.65 0.39
C ARG A 98 3.98 -3.48 -0.28
N PRO A 99 3.82 -3.39 -1.61
CA PRO A 99 2.98 -4.32 -2.35
C PRO A 99 3.54 -5.75 -2.23
N ARG A 100 2.67 -6.75 -2.01
CA ARG A 100 3.06 -8.16 -2.20
C ARG A 100 3.10 -8.45 -3.70
N ILE A 101 4.31 -8.56 -4.25
CA ILE A 101 4.55 -9.02 -5.64
C ILE A 101 4.55 -10.54 -5.68
#